data_AF-A0A377BRN8-F1
#
_entry.id   AF-A0A377BRN8-F1
#
_cell.length_a   1.000
_cell.length_b   1.000
_cell.length_c   1.000
_cell.angle_alpha   90.00
_cell.angle_beta   90.00
_cell.angle_gamma   90.00
#
_symmetry.space_group_name_H-M   'P 1'
#
loop_
_entity.id
_entity.type
_entity.pdbx_description
1 polymer ?
#
loop_
_entity_poly.entity_id
_entity_poly.type
_entity_poly.pdbx_seq_one_letter_code
_entity_poly.pdbx_strand_id
1 'polypeptide(L)'
;MRADKSLSPFEIRVYRHYRIVHGTRVALAFLLTFLIIRLFTIPESTWPLVTMVVIMGPISFWGNVVPRAFERIGGTVLGSI
;
A
#
# COMPACT_ATOMS: atom_id res chain seq x y z
N MET A 1 18.50 -3.34 -7.18
CA MET A 1 19.22 -3.32 -5.88
C MET A 1 20.64 -3.77 -6.15
N ARG A 2 21.67 -3.00 -5.76
CA ARG A 2 23.05 -3.52 -5.84
C ARG A 2 23.21 -4.59 -4.76
N ALA A 3 23.78 -5.74 -5.13
CA ALA A 3 23.93 -6.91 -4.25
C ALA A 3 25.03 -6.73 -3.18
N ASP A 4 25.77 -5.63 -3.21
CA ASP A 4 26.92 -5.32 -2.35
C ASP A 4 26.56 -4.48 -1.11
N LYS A 5 25.31 -4.02 -0.98
CA LYS A 5 24.90 -3.18 0.13
C LYS A 5 24.57 -4.02 1.36
N SER A 6 25.36 -3.87 2.42
CA SER A 6 25.07 -4.49 3.71
C SER A 6 23.74 -3.96 4.27
N LEU A 7 22.86 -4.87 4.65
CA LEU A 7 21.60 -4.53 5.30
C LEU A 7 21.90 -3.98 6.70
N SER A 8 21.28 -2.86 7.05
CA SER A 8 21.36 -2.33 8.40
C SER A 8 20.71 -3.31 9.41
N PRO A 9 21.13 -3.28 10.69
CA PRO A 9 20.52 -4.08 11.75
C PRO A 9 19.00 -3.88 11.86
N PHE A 10 18.52 -2.67 11.52
CA PHE A 10 17.11 -2.34 11.47
C PHE A 10 16.38 -3.06 10.33
N GLU A 11 16.92 -3.00 9.11
CA GLU A 11 16.35 -3.71 7.96
C GLU A 11 16.25 -5.21 8.22
N ILE A 12 17.29 -5.81 8.80
CA ILE A 12 17.29 -7.24 9.17
C ILE A 12 16.15 -7.56 10.14
N ARG A 13 15.87 -6.69 11.12
CA ARG A 13 14.78 -6.89 12.08
C ARG A 13 13.40 -6.77 11.42
N VAL A 14 13.24 -5.81 10.50
CA VAL A 14 12.01 -5.61 9.72
C VAL A 14 11.75 -6.79 8.79
N TYR A 15 12.78 -7.28 8.09
CA TYR A 15 12.68 -8.46 7.22
C TYR A 15 12.34 -9.72 8.02
N ARG A 16 12.90 -9.89 9.22
CA ARG A 16 12.61 -11.03 10.10
C ARG A 16 11.14 -11.11 10.50
N HIS A 17 10.50 -9.96 10.73
CA HIS A 17 9.09 -9.89 11.14
C HIS A 17 8.19 -9.35 10.02
N TYR A 18 8.56 -9.61 8.75
CA TYR A 18 7.89 -8.97 7.61
C TYR A 18 6.37 -9.17 7.60
N ARG A 19 5.86 -10.32 8.06
CA ARG A 19 4.41 -10.59 8.12
C ARG A 19 3.68 -9.63 9.06
N ILE A 20 4.25 -9.38 10.23
CA ILE A 20 3.68 -8.46 11.22
C ILE A 20 3.78 -7.04 10.68
N VAL A 21 4.96 -6.63 10.22
CA VAL A 21 5.16 -5.28 9.65
C VAL A 21 4.22 -5.03 8.48
N HIS A 22 4.08 -6.01 7.59
CA HIS A 22 3.18 -5.91 6.45
C HIS A 22 1.71 -5.85 6.87
N GLY A 23 1.26 -6.75 7.76
CA GLY A 23 -0.11 -6.76 8.27
C GLY A 23 -0.46 -5.44 8.96
N THR A 24 0.41 -4.93 9.83
CA THR A 24 0.24 -3.61 10.46
C THR A 24 0.18 -2.50 9.42
N ARG A 25 1.06 -2.51 8.41
CA ARG A 25 1.03 -1.52 7.32
C ARG A 25 -0.31 -1.53 6.58
N VAL A 26 -0.83 -2.71 6.22
CA VAL A 26 -2.13 -2.86 5.53
C VAL A 26 -3.28 -2.36 6.42
N ALA A 27 -3.30 -2.77 7.70
CA ALA A 27 -4.33 -2.35 8.64
C ALA A 27 -4.33 -0.82 8.85
N LEU A 28 -3.16 -0.22 9.06
CA LEU A 28 -3.03 1.24 9.21
C LEU A 28 -3.45 1.97 7.94
N ALA A 29 -3.02 1.52 6.77
CA ALA A 29 -3.38 2.12 5.49
C ALA A 29 -4.90 2.05 5.24
N PHE A 30 -5.53 0.92 5.58
CA PHE A 30 -6.98 0.75 5.48
C PHE A 30 -7.72 1.68 6.44
N LEU A 31 -7.34 1.69 7.72
CA LEU A 31 -7.99 2.51 8.75
C LEU A 31 -7.87 4.01 8.44
N LEU A 32 -6.69 4.47 8.00
CA LEU A 32 -6.49 5.87 7.64
C LEU A 32 -7.33 6.25 6.43
N THR A 33 -7.32 5.44 5.37
CA THR A 33 -8.15 5.67 4.18
C THR A 33 -9.64 5.70 4.55
N PHE A 34 -10.08 4.74 5.37
CA PHE A 34 -11.46 4.68 5.86
C PHE A 34 -11.82 5.92 6.66
N LEU A 35 -10.96 6.34 7.59
CA LEU A 35 -11.19 7.52 8.41
C LEU A 35 -11.29 8.79 7.56
N ILE A 36 -10.38 8.98 6.60
CA ILE A 36 -10.41 10.12 5.67
C ILE A 36 -11.73 10.12 4.90
N ILE A 37 -12.10 9.01 4.27
CA ILE A 37 -13.37 8.86 3.54
C ILE A 37 -14.57 9.26 4.40
N ARG A 38 -14.61 8.81 5.66
CA ARG A 38 -15.70 9.08 6.58
C ARG A 38 -15.73 10.53 7.04
N LEU A 39 -14.57 11.13 7.31
CA LEU A 39 -14.44 12.53 7.72
C LEU A 39 -14.84 13.50 6.60
N PHE A 40 -14.53 13.17 5.34
CA PHE A 40 -14.84 14.00 4.18
C PHE A 40 -16.14 13.60 3.45
N THR A 41 -16.86 12.59 3.96
CA THR A 41 -18.14 12.11 3.39
C THR A 41 -18.06 11.87 1.87
N ILE A 42 -16.97 11.24 1.41
CA ILE A 42 -16.72 11.05 -0.02
C ILE A 42 -17.78 10.07 -0.59
N PRO A 43 -18.54 10.44 -1.63
CA PRO A 43 -19.51 9.54 -2.25
C PRO A 43 -18.80 8.41 -3.00
N GLU A 44 -19.43 7.23 -3.09
CA GLU A 44 -18.92 6.05 -3.81
C GLU A 44 -17.48 5.63 -3.44
N SER A 45 -17.09 5.89 -2.19
CA SER A 45 -15.73 5.74 -1.68
C SER A 45 -15.28 4.30 -1.41
N THR A 46 -16.06 3.30 -1.78
CA THR A 46 -15.73 1.89 -1.57
C THR A 46 -14.51 1.47 -2.39
N TRP A 47 -14.36 2.02 -3.60
CA TRP A 47 -13.30 1.65 -4.54
C TRP A 47 -11.87 1.94 -4.07
N PRO A 48 -11.55 3.09 -3.45
CA PRO A 48 -10.25 3.31 -2.81
C PRO A 48 -9.86 2.25 -1.78
N LEU A 49 -10.80 1.81 -0.94
CA LEU A 49 -10.56 0.77 0.07
C LEU A 49 -10.31 -0.59 -0.58
N VAL A 50 -11.12 -0.97 -1.57
CA VAL A 50 -10.94 -2.21 -2.33
C VAL A 50 -9.59 -2.21 -3.07
N THR A 51 -9.27 -1.11 -3.74
CA THR A 51 -8.01 -0.94 -4.49
C THR A 51 -6.80 -1.06 -3.57
N MET A 52 -6.85 -0.46 -2.38
CA MET A 52 -5.81 -0.58 -1.36
C MET A 52 -5.54 -2.04 -0.99
N VAL A 53 -6.61 -2.80 -0.69
CA VAL A 53 -6.50 -4.23 -0.32
C VAL A 53 -6.00 -5.08 -1.48
N VAL A 54 -6.45 -4.84 -2.70
CA VAL A 54 -6.04 -5.60 -3.89
C VAL A 54 -4.56 -5.40 -4.21
N ILE A 55 -4.07 -4.16 -4.10
CA ILE A 55 -2.66 -3.86 -4.38
C ILE A 55 -1.76 -4.42 -3.28
N MET A 56 -2.14 -4.24 -2.01
CA MET A 56 -1.26 -4.55 -0.89
C MET A 56 -1.40 -5.99 -0.38
N GLY A 57 -2.56 -6.62 -0.53
CA GLY A 57 -2.88 -7.93 0.08
C GLY A 57 -1.88 -9.05 -0.26
N PRO A 58 -1.65 -9.36 -1.55
CA PRO A 58 -0.68 -10.38 -1.94
C PRO A 58 0.77 -9.86 -1.99
N ILE A 59 1.01 -8.55 -1.79
CA ILE A 59 2.30 -7.92 -2.05
C ILE A 59 2.87 -7.27 -0.79
N SER A 60 3.79 -7.97 -0.15
CA SER A 60 4.45 -7.46 1.05
C SER A 60 5.54 -6.42 0.75
N PHE A 61 6.13 -6.44 -0.44
CA PHE A 61 7.25 -5.56 -0.82
C PHE A 61 6.81 -4.21 -1.39
N TRP A 62 7.38 -3.12 -0.85
CA TRP A 62 7.12 -1.75 -1.29
C TRP A 62 7.43 -1.51 -2.78
N GLY A 63 8.51 -2.10 -3.28
CA GLY A 63 8.96 -1.93 -4.68
C GLY A 63 7.94 -2.38 -5.72
N ASN A 64 6.99 -3.24 -5.35
CA ASN A 64 5.93 -3.73 -6.24
C ASN A 64 4.59 -3.01 -6.00
N VAL A 65 4.37 -2.50 -4.79
CA VAL A 65 3.10 -1.81 -4.40
C VAL A 65 3.03 -0.42 -5.02
N VAL A 66 4.12 0.35 -4.97
CA VAL A 66 4.12 1.76 -5.41
C VAL A 66 3.86 1.91 -6.91
N PRO A 67 4.56 1.21 -7.82
CA PRO A 67 4.29 1.31 -9.26
C PRO A 67 2.85 0.91 -9.59
N ARG A 68 2.33 -0.18 -9.00
CA ARG A 68 0.95 -0.63 -9.21
C ARG A 68 -0.09 0.37 -8.73
N ALA A 69 0.18 1.08 -7.63
CA ALA A 69 -0.69 2.15 -7.16
C ALA A 69 -0.73 3.30 -8.17
N PHE A 70 0.41 3.70 -8.70
CA PHE A 70 0.46 4.71 -9.76
C PHE A 70 -0.22 4.26 -11.06
N GLU A 71 -0.03 3.02 -11.49
CA GLU A 71 -0.72 2.45 -12.66
C GLU A 71 -2.25 2.48 -12.48
N ARG A 72 -2.75 2.13 -11.29
CA ARG A 72 -4.18 2.17 -10.98
C ARG A 72 -4.74 3.58 -10.97
N ILE A 73 -4.08 4.51 -10.28
CA ILE A 73 -4.47 5.93 -10.23
C ILE A 73 -4.44 6.52 -11.64
N GLY A 74 -3.35 6.30 -12.38
CA GLY A 74 -3.19 6.77 -13.75
C GLY A 74 -4.25 6.20 -14.68
N GLY A 75 -4.55 4.91 -14.60
CA GLY A 75 -5.63 4.28 -15.37
C GLY A 75 -7.01 4.86 -15.08
N THR A 76 -7.33 5.14 -13.81
CA THR A 76 -8.58 5.80 -13.43
C THR A 76 -8.67 7.23 -13.96
N VAL A 77 -7.59 8.02 -13.83
CA VAL A 77 -7.57 9.41 -14.31
C VAL A 77 -7.65 9.46 -15.83
N LEU A 78 -6.85 8.66 -16.54
CA LEU A 78 -6.86 8.63 -18.01
C LEU A 78 -8.19 8.11 -18.57
N GLY A 79 -8.79 7.10 -17.94
CA GLY A 79 -10.09 6.57 -18.35
C GLY A 79 -11.28 7.47 -18.00
N SER A 80 -11.08 8.52 -17.20
CA SER A 80 -12.11 9.50 -16.85
C SER A 80 -12.22 10.68 -17.82
N ILE A 81 -11.31 10.76 -18.80
CA ILE A 81 -11.28 11.74 -19.89
C ILE A 81 -11.79 11.06 -21.16
#